data_AF-A0AB35YK79-F1
#
_entry.id   AF-A0AB35YK79-F1
#
_cell.length_a   1.000
_cell.length_b   1.000
_cell.length_c   1.000
_cell.angle_alpha   90.00
_cell.angle_beta   90.00
_cell.angle_gamma   90.00
#
_symmetry.space_group_name_H-M   'P 1'
#
loop_
_entity.id
_entity.type
_entity.pdbx_description
1 polymer ?
#
loop_
_entity_poly.entity_id
_entity_poly.type
_entity_poly.pdbx_seq_one_letter_code
_entity_poly.pdbx_strand_id
1 'polypeptide(L)' 'MKIWWAANSVWILVFGALAFFVGARNIDGAGVVQTPEIKMVTYAILGIAFIVVVLVQLIFLYFVRKTNN' A
#
# COMPACT_ATOMS: atom_id res chain seq x y z
N MET A 1 4.75 -15.45 14.71
CA MET A 1 5.71 -14.39 14.29
C MET A 1 6.24 -14.54 12.86
N LYS A 2 6.65 -15.73 12.37
CA LYS A 2 7.13 -15.87 10.97
C LYS A 2 6.09 -15.47 9.91
N ILE A 3 4.84 -15.94 10.07
CA ILE A 3 3.71 -15.60 9.18
C ILE A 3 3.41 -14.10 9.20
N TRP A 4 3.56 -13.44 10.36
CA TRP A 4 3.38 -12.00 10.50
C TRP A 4 4.33 -11.21 9.59
N TRP A 5 5.62 -11.54 9.64
CA TRP A 5 6.63 -10.91 8.79
C TRP A 5 6.40 -11.21 7.31
N ALA A 6 6.03 -12.45 6.96
CA ALA A 6 5.71 -12.81 5.58
C ALA A 6 4.54 -11.97 5.03
N ALA A 7 3.47 -11.81 5.81
CA ALA A 7 2.33 -10.97 5.43
C ALA A 7 2.72 -9.50 5.21
N ASN A 8 3.56 -8.93 6.10
CA ASN A 8 4.04 -7.56 5.94
C ASN A 8 4.90 -7.40 4.67
N SER A 9 5.79 -8.36 4.38
CA SER A 9 6.58 -8.35 3.15
C SER A 9 5.71 -8.37 1.90
N VAL A 10 4.64 -9.16 1.88
CA VAL A 10 3.68 -9.17 0.74
C VAL A 10 3.07 -7.78 0.54
N TRP A 11 2.63 -7.12 1.62
CA TRP A 11 2.05 -5.78 1.52
C TRP A 11 3.04 -4.73 1.00
N ILE A 12 4.30 -4.79 1.43
CA ILE A 12 5.35 -3.92 0.90
C ILE A 12 5.55 -4.14 -0.60
N LEU A 13 5.59 -5.41 -1.04
CA LEU A 13 5.72 -5.75 -2.46
C LEU A 13 4.53 -5.26 -3.29
N VAL A 14 3.31 -5.46 -2.81
CA VAL A 14 2.09 -4.98 -3.48
C VAL A 14 2.10 -3.45 -3.59
N PHE A 15 2.41 -2.74 -2.51
CA PHE A 15 2.51 -1.29 -2.52
C PHE A 15 3.59 -0.79 -3.50
N GLY A 16 4.79 -1.38 -3.47
CA GLY A 16 5.88 -1.05 -4.36
C GLY A 16 5.53 -1.30 -5.84
N ALA A 17 4.90 -2.44 -6.15
CA ALA A 17 4.48 -2.77 -7.50
C ALA A 17 3.42 -1.79 -8.03
N LEU A 18 2.44 -1.42 -7.21
CA LEU A 18 1.42 -0.43 -7.57
C LEU A 18 2.03 0.95 -7.76
N ALA A 19 2.95 1.37 -6.89
CA ALA A 19 3.64 2.65 -7.01
C ALA A 19 4.50 2.72 -8.29
N PHE A 20 5.21 1.63 -8.61
CA PHE A 20 5.95 1.50 -9.86
C PHE A 20 5.02 1.60 -11.07
N PHE A 21 3.89 0.89 -11.05
CA PHE A 21 2.89 0.92 -12.11
C PHE A 21 2.33 2.33 -12.36
N VAL A 22 2.00 3.08 -11.29
CA VAL A 22 1.56 4.48 -11.39
C VAL A 22 2.61 5.36 -12.05
N GLY A 23 3.89 5.15 -11.71
CA GLY A 23 5.00 5.94 -12.25
C GLY A 23 5.26 5.65 -13.72
N ALA A 24 5.22 4.37 -14.09
CA ALA A 24 5.58 3.89 -15.41
C ALA A 24 4.51 4.15 -16.48
N ARG A 25 3.23 4.30 -16.11
CA ARG A 25 2.15 4.52 -17.09
C ARG A 25 2.09 5.97 -17.60
N ASN A 26 1.72 6.14 -18.86
CA ASN A 26 1.51 7.46 -19.49
C ASN A 26 0.03 7.79 -19.72
N ILE A 27 -0.83 6.78 -19.78
CA ILE A 27 -2.28 6.90 -19.99
C ILE A 27 -2.96 5.96 -18.99
N ASP A 28 -4.09 6.38 -18.40
CA ASP A 28 -4.87 5.52 -17.51
C ASP A 28 -5.98 4.72 -18.23
N GLY A 29 -6.76 3.96 -17.47
CA GLY A 29 -7.85 3.14 -17.98
C GLY A 29 -9.03 3.94 -18.56
N ALA A 30 -9.09 5.26 -18.32
CA ALA A 30 -10.07 6.15 -18.92
C ALA A 30 -9.54 6.86 -20.18
N GLY A 31 -8.30 6.57 -20.61
CA GLY A 31 -7.66 7.24 -21.74
C GLY A 31 -7.07 8.61 -21.38
N VAL A 32 -6.98 8.96 -20.10
CA VAL A 32 -6.44 10.27 -19.65
C VAL A 32 -4.93 10.21 -19.53
N VAL A 33 -4.26 11.18 -20.17
CA VAL A 33 -2.81 11.35 -20.08
C VAL A 33 -2.41 11.69 -18.65
N GLN A 34 -1.46 10.94 -18.11
CA GLN A 34 -1.02 11.04 -16.72
C GLN A 34 0.09 12.10 -16.59
N THR A 35 -0.29 13.35 -16.30
CA THR A 35 0.66 14.42 -15.99
C THR A 35 1.34 14.19 -14.63
N PRO A 36 2.48 14.85 -14.35
CA PRO A 36 3.13 14.75 -13.05
C PRO A 36 2.19 15.05 -11.88
N GLU A 37 1.33 16.06 -12.00
CA GLU A 37 0.36 16.46 -10.97
C GLU A 37 -0.66 15.35 -10.70
N ILE A 38 -1.23 14.74 -11.75
CA ILE A 38 -2.19 13.64 -11.63
C ILE A 38 -1.53 12.39 -11.02
N LYS A 39 -0.27 12.11 -11.39
CA LYS A 39 0.49 11.01 -10.78
C LYS A 39 0.72 11.25 -9.29
N MET A 40 1.06 12.48 -8.88
CA MET A 40 1.24 12.82 -7.47
C MET A 40 -0.06 12.67 -6.66
N VAL A 41 -1.20 13.07 -7.22
CA VAL A 41 -2.52 12.81 -6.59
C VAL A 41 -2.77 11.31 -6.45
N THR A 42 -2.48 10.53 -7.50
CA THR A 42 -2.63 9.07 -7.44
C THR A 42 -1.72 8.44 -6.39
N TYR A 43 -0.47 8.92 -6.26
CA TYR A 43 0.45 8.47 -5.22
C TYR A 43 -0.05 8.81 -3.81
N ALA A 44 -0.62 10.00 -3.61
CA ALA A 44 -1.20 10.37 -2.33
C ALA A 44 -2.36 9.42 -1.95
N ILE A 45 -3.26 9.12 -2.90
CA ILE A 45 -4.36 8.18 -2.69
C ILE A 45 -3.82 6.78 -2.35
N LEU A 46 -2.85 6.28 -3.11
CA LEU A 46 -2.20 4.98 -2.86
C LEU A 46 -1.54 4.95 -1.48
N GLY A 47 -0.86 6.03 -1.09
CA GLY A 47 -0.22 6.17 0.22
C GLY A 47 -1.23 6.15 1.37
N ILE A 48 -2.34 6.88 1.25
CA ILE A 48 -3.42 6.87 2.25
C ILE A 48 -4.02 5.47 2.40
N ALA A 49 -4.29 4.78 1.29
CA ALA A 49 -4.79 3.41 1.31
C ALA A 49 -3.82 2.46 2.02
N PHE A 50 -2.51 2.60 1.76
CA PHE A 50 -1.48 1.81 2.44
C PHE A 50 -1.40 2.10 3.94
N ILE A 51 -1.53 3.36 4.36
CA ILE A 51 -1.60 3.73 5.79
C ILE A 51 -2.76 3.01 6.48
N VAL A 52 -3.93 2.94 5.84
CA VAL A 52 -5.09 2.19 6.39
C VAL A 52 -4.74 0.71 6.60
N VAL A 53 -4.09 0.07 5.64
CA VAL A 53 -3.64 -1.33 5.77
C VAL A 53 -2.67 -1.49 6.95
N VAL A 54 -1.69 -0.60 7.07
CA VAL A 54 -0.72 -0.62 8.18
C VAL A 54 -1.43 -0.44 9.53
N LEU A 55 -2.39 0.48 9.64
CA LEU A 55 -3.15 0.68 10.88
C LEU A 55 -3.92 -0.58 11.27
N VAL A 56 -4.62 -1.23 10.32
CA VAL A 56 -5.32 -2.49 10.58
C VAL A 56 -4.35 -3.58 11.05
N GLN A 57 -3.17 -3.68 10.43
CA GLN A 57 -2.13 -4.60 10.87
C GLN A 57 -1.65 -4.29 12.29
N LEU A 58 -1.36 -3.04 12.62
CA LEU A 58 -0.90 -2.67 13.96
C LEU A 58 -1.94 -2.99 15.04
N ILE A 59 -3.22 -2.73 14.76
CA ILE A 59 -4.34 -3.09 15.65
C ILE A 59 -4.38 -4.60 15.85
N PHE A 60 -4.30 -5.39 14.77
CA PHE A 60 -4.31 -6.85 14.87
C PHE A 60 -3.10 -7.37 15.66
N LEU A 61 -1.91 -6.85 15.40
CA LEU A 61 -0.68 -7.21 16.11
C LEU A 61 -0.80 -6.93 17.60
N TYR A 62 -1.39 -5.79 17.97
CA TYR A 62 -1.64 -5.43 19.36
C TYR A 62 -2.49 -6.49 20.06
N PHE A 63 -3.62 -6.89 19.46
CA PHE A 63 -4.50 -7.92 20.05
C PHE A 63 -3.81 -9.28 20.13
N VAL A 64 -3.11 -9.71 19.09
CA VAL A 64 -2.38 -11.00 19.11
C VAL A 64 -1.32 -11.02 20.21
N ARG A 65 -0.58 -9.93 20.41
CA ARG A 65 0.42 -9.83 21.48
C ARG A 65 -0.23 -9.78 22.86
N LYS A 66 -1.36 -9.09 22.99
CA LYS A 66 -2.11 -9.02 24.26
C LYS A 66 -2.63 -10.38 24.69
N THR A 67 -3.11 -11.22 23.77
CA THR A 67 -3.63 -12.56 24.09
C THR A 67 -2.53 -13.56 24.45
N ASN A 68 -1.32 -13.37 23.93
CA ASN A 68 -0.18 -14.26 24.19
C ASN A 68 0.66 -13.89 25.43
N ASN A 69 0.31 -12.79 26.11
CA ASN A 69 0.89 -12.36 27.39
C ASN A 69 -0.06 -12.70 28.53
#